data_AF-A0A534Q406-F1
#
_entry.id   AF-A0A534Q406-F1
#
_cell.length_a   1.000
_cell.length_b   1.000
_cell.length_c   1.000
_cell.angle_alpha   90.00
_cell.angle_beta   90.00
_cell.angle_gamma   90.00
#
_symmetry.space_group_name_H-M   'P 1'
#
loop_
_entity.id
_entity.type
_entity.pdbx_description
1 polymer ?
#
loop_
_entity_poly.entity_id
_entity_poly.type
_entity_poly.pdbx_seq_one_letter_code
_entity_poly.pdbx_strand_id
1 'polypeptide(L)'
;MATLPRFRVHRIEEDPLRLVGEVSATEYQSETWIHAGWLGDLRVGNHFIAGRWSEAGTSWAFAPEDPHARDKIGEARDFEVFEGYWGERASLVLDESLDWHGSSWSDPIDHDHCRICWATINSQENAQHFAASENLRVCPRCHSSYVQRRSIDFTALGGPAA
;
A
#
# COMPACT_ATOMS: atom_id res chain seq x y z
N MET A 1 3.63 -18.38 -7.51
CA MET A 1 3.60 -17.04 -6.87
C MET A 1 2.21 -16.46 -7.10
N ALA A 2 1.61 -15.81 -6.10
CA ALA A 2 0.32 -15.15 -6.28
C ALA A 2 0.52 -13.88 -7.12
N THR A 3 -0.28 -13.72 -8.18
CA THR A 3 -0.28 -12.52 -9.02
C THR A 3 -0.96 -11.38 -8.28
N LEU A 4 -0.43 -10.16 -8.38
CA LEU A 4 -1.07 -8.98 -7.81
C LEU A 4 -2.49 -8.79 -8.36
N PRO A 5 -3.43 -8.28 -7.54
CA PRO A 5 -4.75 -7.92 -8.04
C PRO A 5 -4.65 -6.87 -9.14
N ARG A 6 -5.51 -6.97 -10.14
CA ARG A 6 -5.59 -6.01 -11.25
C ARG A 6 -6.93 -5.31 -11.25
N PHE A 7 -6.93 -4.05 -11.63
CA PHE A 7 -8.14 -3.26 -11.84
C PHE A 7 -8.26 -2.88 -13.32
N ARG A 8 -9.35 -3.31 -13.96
CA ARG A 8 -9.66 -2.99 -15.35
C ARG A 8 -10.79 -1.97 -15.41
N VAL A 9 -10.48 -0.78 -15.90
CA VAL A 9 -11.43 0.33 -16.03
C VAL A 9 -12.27 0.18 -17.29
N HIS A 10 -13.58 0.24 -17.11
CA HIS A 10 -14.56 0.24 -18.21
C HIS A 10 -15.15 1.63 -18.45
N ARG A 11 -15.21 2.45 -17.40
CA ARG A 11 -15.78 3.80 -17.46
C ARG A 11 -14.97 4.76 -16.60
N ILE A 12 -14.78 5.97 -17.12
CA ILE A 12 -14.23 7.10 -16.37
C ILE A 12 -15.37 8.09 -16.20
N GLU A 13 -15.66 8.43 -14.95
CA GLU A 13 -16.59 9.49 -14.58
C GLU A 13 -15.73 10.74 -14.32
N GLU A 14 -16.01 11.82 -15.04
CA GLU A 14 -15.31 13.09 -14.89
C GLU A 14 -16.17 13.99 -13.97
N ASP A 15 -15.58 14.50 -12.89
CA ASP A 15 -16.17 15.40 -11.87
C ASP A 15 -17.19 14.78 -10.87
N PRO A 16 -16.74 14.26 -9.70
CA PRO A 16 -15.33 14.03 -9.35
C PRO A 16 -14.76 12.86 -10.16
N LEU A 17 -13.45 12.88 -10.42
CA LEU A 17 -12.79 11.82 -11.15
C LEU A 17 -12.97 10.47 -10.44
N ARG A 18 -13.65 9.53 -11.10
CA ARG A 18 -13.79 8.15 -10.63
C ARG A 18 -13.57 7.18 -11.78
N LEU A 19 -12.75 6.18 -11.50
CA LEU A 19 -12.51 5.06 -12.39
C LEU A 19 -13.42 3.92 -11.97
N VAL A 20 -14.28 3.44 -12.87
CA VAL A 20 -15.22 2.35 -12.59
C VAL A 20 -14.86 1.14 -13.43
N GLY A 21 -14.78 -0.02 -12.80
CA GLY A 21 -14.21 -1.20 -13.41
C GLY A 21 -14.34 -2.48 -12.60
N GLU A 22 -13.68 -3.53 -13.09
CA GLU A 22 -13.62 -4.84 -12.45
C GLU A 22 -12.25 -5.05 -11.79
N VAL A 23 -12.26 -5.67 -10.60
CA VAL A 23 -11.04 -6.11 -9.92
C VAL A 23 -10.91 -7.62 -10.08
N SER A 24 -9.72 -8.11 -10.40
CA SER A 24 -9.49 -9.56 -10.57
C SER A 24 -9.59 -10.33 -9.26
N ALA A 25 -9.31 -9.67 -8.13
CA ALA A 25 -9.40 -10.20 -6.78
C ALA A 25 -9.50 -9.03 -5.79
N THR A 26 -10.15 -9.24 -4.65
CA THR A 26 -10.16 -8.29 -3.52
C THR A 26 -9.17 -8.68 -2.42
N GLU A 27 -8.59 -9.87 -2.51
CA GLU A 27 -7.64 -10.44 -1.55
C GLU A 27 -6.32 -10.79 -2.23
N TYR A 28 -5.23 -10.65 -1.48
CA TYR A 28 -3.89 -11.08 -1.87
C TYR A 28 -3.20 -11.74 -0.68
N GLN A 29 -2.70 -12.97 -0.87
CA GLN A 29 -2.05 -13.77 0.17
C GLN A 29 -2.85 -13.88 1.49
N SER A 30 -4.17 -14.04 1.40
CA SER A 30 -5.11 -14.09 2.54
C SER A 30 -5.35 -12.77 3.27
N GLU A 31 -4.82 -11.64 2.76
CA GLU A 31 -5.16 -10.31 3.25
C GLU A 31 -6.14 -9.62 2.29
N THR A 32 -7.15 -8.93 2.83
CA THR A 32 -8.03 -8.07 2.04
C THR A 32 -7.26 -6.83 1.61
N TRP A 33 -7.21 -6.56 0.31
CA TRP A 33 -6.53 -5.41 -0.28
C TRP A 33 -7.51 -4.36 -0.81
N ILE A 34 -8.70 -4.80 -1.23
CA ILE A 34 -9.73 -3.94 -1.81
C ILE A 34 -11.00 -4.09 -0.97
N HIS A 35 -11.44 -2.98 -0.38
CA HIS A 35 -12.68 -2.90 0.38
C HIS A 35 -13.27 -1.49 0.28
N ALA A 36 -14.58 -1.36 0.39
CA ALA A 36 -15.24 -0.06 0.38
C ALA A 36 -14.68 0.85 1.49
N GLY A 37 -14.31 2.07 1.11
CA GLY A 37 -13.72 3.06 2.00
C GLY A 37 -12.25 2.85 2.31
N TRP A 38 -11.56 1.84 1.76
CA TRP A 38 -10.13 1.64 1.99
C TRP A 38 -9.27 2.41 1.00
N LEU A 39 -8.08 2.78 1.43
CA LEU A 39 -7.05 3.39 0.58
C LEU A 39 -6.36 2.30 -0.24
N GLY A 40 -5.93 2.68 -1.44
CA GLY A 40 -5.10 1.85 -2.29
C GLY A 40 -4.41 2.68 -3.35
N ASP A 41 -3.49 2.03 -4.06
CA ASP A 41 -2.71 2.64 -5.12
C ASP A 41 -2.87 1.85 -6.41
N LEU A 42 -3.06 2.59 -7.51
CA LEU A 42 -2.99 2.05 -8.86
C LEU A 42 -1.62 2.36 -9.45
N ARG A 43 -0.95 1.34 -9.98
CA ARG A 43 0.32 1.54 -10.72
C ARG A 43 0.05 1.89 -12.18
N VAL A 44 0.62 3.01 -12.64
CA VAL A 44 0.60 3.45 -14.05
C VAL A 44 2.03 3.71 -14.50
N GLY A 45 2.60 2.82 -15.31
CA GLY A 45 4.02 2.89 -15.66
C GLY A 45 4.91 2.81 -14.41
N ASN A 46 5.70 3.85 -14.16
CA ASN A 46 6.54 4.04 -12.96
C ASN A 46 5.88 4.94 -11.89
N HIS A 47 4.61 5.30 -12.06
CA HIS A 47 3.88 6.14 -11.11
C HIS A 47 2.87 5.34 -10.30
N PHE A 48 2.59 5.84 -9.10
CA PHE A 48 1.51 5.37 -8.24
C PHE A 48 0.46 6.46 -8.11
N ILE A 49 -0.80 6.04 -8.13
CA ILE A 49 -1.96 6.91 -7.98
C ILE A 49 -2.73 6.44 -6.76
N ALA A 50 -2.55 7.16 -5.65
CA ALA A 50 -3.28 6.95 -4.42
C ALA A 50 -4.76 7.35 -4.59
N GLY A 51 -5.65 6.60 -3.94
CA GLY A 51 -7.08 6.79 -4.04
C GLY A 51 -7.86 5.92 -3.07
N ARG A 52 -9.18 6.06 -3.13
CA ARG A 52 -10.10 5.33 -2.26
C ARG A 52 -11.03 4.44 -3.06
N TRP A 53 -11.19 3.21 -2.59
CA TRP A 53 -12.10 2.22 -3.15
C TRP A 53 -13.54 2.43 -2.66
N SER A 54 -14.50 2.13 -3.52
CA SER A 54 -15.93 2.13 -3.23
C SER A 54 -16.63 1.06 -4.06
N GLU A 55 -17.73 0.53 -3.55
CA GLU A 55 -18.61 -0.34 -4.35
C GLU A 55 -19.36 0.49 -5.40
N ALA A 56 -19.55 -0.09 -6.58
CA ALA A 56 -20.28 0.52 -7.69
C ALA A 56 -21.20 -0.53 -8.35
N GLY A 57 -22.25 -0.92 -7.64
CA GLY A 57 -23.14 -2.00 -8.08
C GLY A 57 -22.42 -3.35 -8.06
N THR A 58 -22.28 -3.99 -9.23
CA THR A 58 -21.50 -5.22 -9.38
C THR A 58 -20.03 -4.97 -9.71
N SER A 59 -19.61 -3.71 -9.74
CA SER A 59 -18.26 -3.26 -10.08
C SER A 59 -17.61 -2.53 -8.89
N TRP A 60 -16.34 -2.16 -9.06
CA TRP A 60 -15.61 -1.31 -8.12
C TRP A 60 -15.38 0.07 -8.73
N ALA A 61 -15.35 1.07 -7.87
CA ALA A 61 -14.95 2.42 -8.20
C ALA A 61 -13.73 2.85 -7.38
N PHE A 62 -12.77 3.45 -8.05
CA PHE A 62 -11.58 4.04 -7.47
C PHE A 62 -11.60 5.56 -7.70
N ALA A 63 -11.54 6.33 -6.62
CA ALA A 63 -11.47 7.78 -6.66
C ALA A 63 -10.04 8.21 -6.29
N PRO A 64 -9.24 8.70 -7.25
CA PRO A 64 -7.92 9.25 -6.94
C PRO A 64 -8.00 10.41 -5.95
N GLU A 65 -7.02 10.53 -5.06
CA GLU A 65 -6.92 11.67 -4.12
C GLU A 65 -6.35 12.91 -4.79
N ASP A 66 -5.48 12.74 -5.78
CA ASP A 66 -4.90 13.81 -6.58
C ASP A 66 -5.91 14.29 -7.65
N PRO A 67 -6.37 15.56 -7.63
CA PRO A 67 -7.28 16.10 -8.63
C PRO A 67 -6.67 16.15 -10.04
N HIS A 68 -5.35 16.06 -10.17
CA HIS A 68 -4.63 16.00 -11.44
C HIS A 68 -4.25 14.56 -11.85
N ALA A 69 -4.75 13.53 -11.15
CA ALA A 69 -4.49 12.14 -11.49
C ALA A 69 -4.89 11.77 -12.93
N ARG A 70 -5.81 12.52 -13.54
CA ARG A 70 -6.25 12.30 -14.92
C ARG A 70 -5.09 12.33 -15.92
N ASP A 71 -4.13 13.22 -15.72
CA ASP A 71 -2.97 13.39 -16.59
C ASP A 71 -2.03 12.17 -16.50
N LYS A 72 -1.89 11.62 -15.29
CA LYS A 72 -1.09 10.41 -15.02
C LYS A 72 -1.77 9.15 -15.56
N ILE A 73 -3.09 9.06 -15.43
CA ILE A 73 -3.88 7.91 -15.91
C ILE A 73 -3.83 7.83 -17.45
N GLY A 74 -3.92 8.98 -18.14
CA GLY A 74 -3.89 9.04 -19.59
C GLY A 74 -4.93 8.12 -20.24
N GLU A 75 -4.48 7.26 -21.15
CA GLU A 75 -5.32 6.27 -21.84
C GLU A 75 -5.29 4.88 -21.19
N ALA A 76 -4.53 4.68 -20.10
CA ALA A 76 -4.43 3.39 -19.44
C ALA A 76 -5.81 2.89 -18.96
N ARG A 77 -6.02 1.58 -19.07
CA ARG A 77 -7.27 0.91 -18.66
C ARG A 77 -7.05 -0.30 -17.75
N ASP A 78 -5.82 -0.75 -17.60
CA ASP A 78 -5.48 -1.89 -16.74
C ASP A 78 -4.38 -1.47 -15.78
N PHE A 79 -4.62 -1.68 -14.50
CA PHE A 79 -3.74 -1.25 -13.41
C PHE A 79 -3.40 -2.43 -12.50
N GLU A 80 -2.17 -2.46 -12.00
CA GLU A 80 -1.84 -3.28 -10.84
C GLU A 80 -2.28 -2.55 -9.59
N VAL A 81 -2.89 -3.28 -8.66
CA VAL A 81 -3.43 -2.74 -7.42
C VAL A 81 -2.48 -3.07 -6.28
N PHE A 82 -2.21 -2.07 -5.46
CA PHE A 82 -1.58 -2.20 -4.16
C PHE A 82 -2.57 -1.69 -3.10
N GLU A 83 -2.64 -2.34 -1.94
CA GLU A 83 -3.30 -1.69 -0.80
C GLU A 83 -2.44 -0.50 -0.34
N GLY A 84 -3.06 0.50 0.29
CA GLY A 84 -2.42 1.80 0.54
C GLY A 84 -1.05 1.75 1.23
N TYR A 85 -0.84 0.86 2.21
CA TYR A 85 0.48 0.74 2.85
C TYR A 85 1.53 0.09 1.94
N TRP A 86 1.18 -0.96 1.19
CA TRP A 86 2.06 -1.55 0.18
C TRP A 86 2.32 -0.62 -1.00
N GLY A 87 1.34 0.20 -1.40
CA GLY A 87 1.45 1.17 -2.49
C GLY A 87 2.37 2.34 -2.15
N GLU A 88 2.19 2.93 -0.97
CA GLU A 88 3.09 3.96 -0.43
C GLU A 88 4.54 3.44 -0.41
N ARG A 89 4.76 2.24 0.10
CA ARG A 89 6.12 1.66 0.15
C ARG A 89 6.67 1.34 -1.24
N ALA A 90 5.87 0.79 -2.14
CA ALA A 90 6.28 0.52 -3.52
C ALA A 90 6.72 1.81 -4.23
N SER A 91 6.02 2.93 -4.00
CA SER A 91 6.38 4.24 -4.55
C SER A 91 7.73 4.79 -4.09
N LEU A 92 8.23 4.34 -2.93
CA LEU A 92 9.49 4.81 -2.36
C LEU A 92 10.71 4.00 -2.83
N VAL A 93 10.51 2.80 -3.35
CA VAL A 93 11.58 1.82 -3.63
C VAL A 93 11.69 1.44 -5.10
N LEU A 94 10.64 1.67 -5.89
CA LEU A 94 10.68 1.45 -7.33
C LEU A 94 11.23 2.69 -8.02
N ASP A 95 12.34 2.53 -8.73
CA ASP A 95 12.94 3.58 -9.55
C ASP A 95 12.31 3.64 -10.96
N GLU A 96 12.82 4.53 -11.82
CA GLU A 96 12.35 4.69 -13.20
C GLU A 96 12.58 3.44 -14.08
N SER A 97 13.51 2.55 -13.68
CA SER A 97 13.82 1.28 -14.36
C SER A 97 12.95 0.12 -13.90
N LEU A 98 12.14 0.28 -12.84
CA LEU A 98 11.50 -0.84 -12.12
C LEU A 98 12.52 -1.84 -11.56
N ASP A 99 13.78 -1.41 -11.41
CA ASP A 99 14.83 -2.24 -10.85
C ASP A 99 14.91 -2.00 -9.34
N TRP A 100 14.89 -3.11 -8.61
CA TRP A 100 15.05 -3.10 -7.16
C TRP A 100 16.51 -2.87 -6.83
N HIS A 101 16.95 -1.61 -6.84
CA HIS A 101 18.24 -1.30 -6.26
C HIS A 101 18.12 -1.42 -4.75
N GLY A 102 18.79 -2.45 -4.20
CA GLY A 102 19.05 -2.58 -2.78
C GLY A 102 19.81 -1.35 -2.31
N SER A 103 19.07 -0.31 -1.98
CA SER A 103 19.62 0.90 -1.44
C SER A 103 20.19 0.57 -0.07
N SER A 104 21.51 0.71 0.08
CA SER A 104 22.17 0.67 1.37
C SER A 104 21.79 1.93 2.17
N TRP A 105 20.52 2.04 2.57
CA TRP A 105 20.12 2.99 3.57
C TRP A 105 20.48 2.39 4.91
N SER A 106 21.48 2.99 5.56
CA SER A 106 21.92 2.67 6.92
C SER A 106 20.90 3.08 8.00
N ASP A 107 19.67 3.42 7.64
CA ASP A 107 18.54 3.55 8.55
C ASP A 107 17.36 2.79 7.94
N PRO A 108 16.98 1.63 8.47
CA PRO A 108 15.79 0.97 7.99
C PRO A 108 14.60 1.77 8.50
N ILE A 109 13.65 2.05 7.62
CA ILE A 109 12.28 2.47 7.96
C ILE A 109 11.57 1.25 8.59
N ASP A 110 12.16 0.73 9.66
CA ASP A 110 11.76 -0.36 10.55
C ASP A 110 11.03 0.29 11.72
N HIS A 111 10.02 1.12 11.42
CA HIS A 111 9.13 1.55 12.47
C HIS A 111 8.12 0.42 12.70
N ASP A 112 8.04 0.02 13.95
CA ASP A 112 7.02 -0.88 14.42
C ASP A 112 5.66 -0.18 14.36
N HIS A 113 4.58 -0.93 14.22
CA HIS A 113 3.24 -0.39 14.43
C HIS A 113 2.52 -1.17 15.52
N CYS A 114 1.71 -0.48 16.31
CA CYS A 114 0.77 -1.15 17.18
C CYS A 114 -0.35 -1.78 16.36
N ARG A 115 -0.56 -3.09 16.45
CA ARG A 115 -1.65 -3.77 15.72
C ARG A 115 -3.06 -3.34 16.16
N ILE A 116 -3.19 -2.76 17.35
CA ILE A 116 -4.48 -2.35 17.91
C ILE A 116 -4.85 -0.94 17.47
N CYS A 117 -3.96 0.03 17.68
CA CYS A 117 -4.26 1.44 17.48
C CYS A 117 -3.45 2.09 16.34
N TRP A 118 -2.64 1.29 15.63
CA TRP A 118 -1.84 1.71 14.47
C TRP A 118 -0.90 2.88 14.74
N ALA A 119 -0.55 3.11 16.00
CA ALA A 119 0.46 4.10 16.34
C ALA A 119 1.82 3.61 15.85
N THR A 120 2.55 4.48 15.17
CA THR A 120 3.96 4.26 14.83
C THR A 120 4.78 4.21 16.11
N ILE A 121 5.52 3.11 16.26
CA ILE A 121 6.40 2.77 17.37
C ILE A 121 7.82 2.80 16.78
N ASN A 122 8.71 3.63 17.33
CA ASN A 122 10.09 3.85 16.85
C ASN A 122 10.25 4.76 15.62
N SER A 123 9.54 5.90 15.55
CA SER A 123 10.09 7.05 14.80
C SER A 123 11.07 7.81 15.70
N GLN A 124 12.06 8.49 15.13
CA GLN A 124 13.01 9.34 15.87
C GLN A 124 12.31 10.39 16.76
N GLU A 125 11.04 10.70 16.48
CA GLU A 125 10.20 11.65 17.21
C GLU A 125 9.42 11.04 18.39
N ASN A 126 9.27 9.71 18.47
CA ASN A 126 8.49 9.01 19.51
C ASN A 126 9.33 7.93 20.23
N ALA A 127 10.47 8.33 20.80
CA ALA A 127 11.38 7.45 21.55
C ALA A 127 10.89 7.08 22.97
N GLN A 128 9.62 7.31 23.32
CA GLN A 128 9.05 6.92 24.61
C GLN A 128 8.31 5.58 24.50
N HIS A 129 9.06 4.49 24.59
CA HIS A 129 8.50 3.16 24.86
C HIS A 129 8.81 2.77 26.29
N PHE A 130 7.86 2.14 26.97
CA PHE A 130 8.15 1.49 28.25
C PHE A 130 8.86 0.17 27.97
N ALA A 131 10.19 0.18 28.02
CA ALA A 131 10.99 -1.03 27.95
C ALA A 131 10.91 -1.78 29.29
N ALA A 132 10.08 -2.83 29.37
CA ALA A 132 10.09 -3.74 30.51
C ALA A 132 11.24 -4.76 30.42
N SER A 133 11.73 -5.04 29.20
CA SER A 133 12.95 -5.78 28.88
C SER A 133 13.28 -5.61 27.39
N GLU A 134 14.48 -6.01 26.95
CA GLU A 134 14.94 -5.91 25.55
C GLU A 134 13.98 -6.55 24.52
N ASN A 135 13.07 -7.41 24.97
CA ASN A 135 12.18 -8.20 24.12
C ASN A 135 10.68 -7.85 24.24
N LEU A 136 10.31 -6.84 25.03
CA LEU A 136 8.90 -6.47 25.21
C LEU A 136 8.68 -4.98 24.90
N ARG A 137 8.21 -4.70 23.68
CA ARG A 137 7.78 -3.37 23.24
C ARG A 137 6.29 -3.20 23.56
N VAL A 138 5.93 -2.10 24.21
CA VAL A 138 4.54 -1.80 24.59
C VAL A 138 4.13 -0.50 23.92
N CYS A 139 2.98 -0.51 23.24
CA CYS A 139 2.43 0.69 22.63
C CYS A 139 2.10 1.75 23.70
N PRO A 140 2.60 2.98 23.59
CA PRO A 140 2.36 4.03 24.59
C PRO A 140 0.91 4.55 24.58
N ARG A 141 0.13 4.27 23.53
CA ARG A 141 -1.29 4.70 23.45
C ARG A 141 -2.28 3.70 24.02
N CYS A 142 -2.04 2.40 23.82
CA CYS A 142 -3.00 1.36 24.20
C CYS A 142 -2.44 0.36 25.23
N HIS A 143 -1.17 0.53 25.64
CA HIS A 143 -0.45 -0.31 26.59
C HIS A 143 -0.40 -1.81 26.21
N SER A 144 -0.60 -2.13 24.93
CA SER A 144 -0.50 -3.49 24.42
C SER A 144 0.93 -3.83 24.05
N SER A 145 1.37 -5.05 24.41
CA SER A 145 2.65 -5.64 24.02
C SER A 145 2.64 -6.21 22.60
N TYR A 146 1.52 -6.13 21.88
CA TYR A 146 1.38 -6.69 20.55
C TYR A 146 1.87 -5.70 19.49
N VAL A 147 3.18 -5.74 19.25
CA VAL A 147 3.88 -4.93 18.26
C VAL A 147 4.20 -5.80 17.05
N GLN A 148 3.69 -5.43 15.87
CA GLN A 148 3.94 -6.17 14.65
C GLN A 148 5.10 -5.51 13.90
N ARG A 149 6.21 -6.25 13.78
CA ARG A 149 7.34 -5.87 12.94
C ARG A 149 6.95 -6.19 11.50
N ARG A 150 6.53 -5.18 10.72
CA ARG A 150 6.32 -5.33 9.27
C ARG A 150 7.62 -4.95 8.56
N SER A 151 8.58 -5.88 8.60
CA SER A 151 9.84 -5.78 7.85
C SER A 151 9.97 -6.97 6.91
N ILE A 152 9.99 -6.66 5.61
CA ILE A 152 10.39 -7.52 4.47
C ILE A 152 9.61 -8.84 4.32
N ASP A 153 8.49 -8.77 3.59
CA ASP A 153 8.14 -9.77 2.55
C ASP A 153 8.24 -9.14 1.14
N PHE A 154 9.01 -8.04 1.01
CA PHE A 154 9.13 -7.26 -0.23
C PHE A 154 9.93 -7.99 -1.34
N THR A 155 10.84 -8.90 -0.99
CA THR A 155 11.67 -9.65 -1.96
C THR A 155 10.94 -10.80 -2.66
N ALA A 156 9.78 -11.23 -2.17
CA ALA A 156 9.02 -12.34 -2.77
C ALA A 156 8.25 -11.94 -4.04
N LEU A 157 8.22 -10.64 -4.40
CA LEU A 157 7.42 -10.10 -5.50
C LEU A 157 8.18 -9.88 -6.82
N GLY A 158 9.51 -10.05 -6.86
CA GLY A 158 10.26 -9.69 -8.08
C GLY A 158 11.68 -10.22 -8.25
N GLY A 159 12.17 -11.14 -7.41
CA GLY A 159 13.45 -11.79 -7.68
C GLY A 159 13.33 -12.73 -8.90
N PRO A 160 14.31 -12.77 -9.84
CA PRO A 160 14.38 -13.87 -10.79
C PRO A 160 14.43 -15.19 -10.01
N ALA A 161 13.62 -16.16 -10.43
CA ALA A 161 13.67 -17.51 -9.88
C ALA A 161 15.11 -18.03 -10.01
N ALA A 162 15.70 -18.43 -8.88
CA ALA A 162 16.89 -19.26 -8.86
C ALA A 162 16.54 -20.71 -9.24
#